data_AF-A0A550HMM6-F1
#
_entry.id   AF-A0A550HMM6-F1
#
_cell.length_a   1.000
_cell.length_b   1.000
_cell.length_c   1.000
_cell.angle_alpha   90.00
_cell.angle_beta   90.00
_cell.angle_gamma   90.00
#
_symmetry.space_group_name_H-M   'P 1'
#
loop_
_entity.id
_entity.type
_entity.pdbx_description
1 polymer ?
#
loop_
_entity_poly.entity_id
_entity_poly.type
_entity_poly.pdbx_seq_one_letter_code
_entity_poly.pdbx_strand_id
1 'polypeptide(L)'
;MGRAQAPDAVAETLTADGVFEAPLMPADAAFPRRLVGREEIRSVMAAYYEQPAKDGRSPNFEKSAYVLHTTSSPDVFIAEIDTVFDGDGEDVTVSLVQIFRIRDGKIARLRDYFAPELMS
;
A
#
# COMPACT_ATOMS: atom_id res chain seq x y z
N MET A 1 0.40 -10.64 20.16
CA MET A 1 -0.90 -10.70 19.46
C MET A 1 -0.89 -9.59 18.43
N GLY A 2 -0.91 -9.89 17.12
CA GLY A 2 -0.88 -8.87 16.06
C GLY A 2 0.17 -9.14 14.96
N ARG A 3 -0.09 -10.14 14.12
CA ARG A 3 0.63 -10.32 12.83
C ARG A 3 -0.30 -10.85 11.73
N ALA A 4 -1.36 -11.57 12.12
CA ALA A 4 -2.40 -12.06 11.21
C ALA A 4 -3.51 -11.04 10.86
N GLN A 5 -3.53 -9.83 11.43
CA GLN A 5 -4.63 -8.86 11.22
C GLN A 5 -4.42 -7.90 10.03
N ALA A 6 -3.19 -7.70 9.56
CA ALA A 6 -2.90 -6.71 8.52
C ALA A 6 -3.51 -7.02 7.14
N PRO A 7 -3.39 -8.24 6.56
CA PRO A 7 -3.86 -8.49 5.20
C PRO A 7 -5.40 -8.52 5.09
N ASP A 8 -6.07 -9.10 6.08
CA ASP A 8 -7.54 -9.12 6.13
C ASP A 8 -8.12 -7.72 6.34
N ALA A 9 -7.51 -6.92 7.23
CA ALA A 9 -7.95 -5.54 7.44
C ALA A 9 -7.78 -4.70 6.17
N VAL A 10 -6.65 -4.84 5.46
CA VAL A 10 -6.42 -4.15 4.19
C VAL A 10 -7.47 -4.58 3.17
N ALA A 11 -7.67 -5.88 2.94
CA ALA A 11 -8.65 -6.38 1.96
C ALA A 11 -10.08 -5.91 2.26
N GLU A 12 -10.47 -5.81 3.53
CA GLU A 12 -11.82 -5.35 3.92
C GLU A 12 -12.07 -3.85 3.68
N THR A 13 -11.02 -3.05 3.56
CA THR A 13 -11.16 -1.64 3.13
C THR A 13 -11.60 -1.50 1.68
N LEU A 14 -11.41 -2.54 0.85
CA LEU A 14 -11.81 -2.52 -0.56
C LEU A 14 -13.23 -3.01 -0.78
N THR A 15 -13.83 -2.61 -1.91
CA THR A 15 -15.05 -3.24 -2.44
C THR A 15 -14.76 -4.68 -2.88
N ALA A 16 -15.79 -5.52 -3.03
CA ALA A 16 -15.63 -6.92 -3.43
C ALA A 16 -14.85 -7.12 -4.74
N ASP A 17 -15.09 -6.22 -5.69
CA ASP A 17 -14.47 -6.06 -7.01
C ASP A 17 -13.33 -5.03 -7.02
N GLY A 18 -12.83 -4.62 -5.85
CA GLY A 18 -11.83 -3.56 -5.72
C GLY A 18 -10.53 -3.90 -6.45
N VAL A 19 -9.86 -2.89 -6.97
CA VAL A 19 -8.65 -3.07 -7.77
C VAL A 19 -7.46 -2.41 -7.08
N PHE A 20 -6.37 -3.15 -6.91
CA PHE A 20 -5.06 -2.61 -6.53
C PHE A 20 -4.17 -2.55 -7.76
N GLU A 21 -3.47 -1.44 -7.97
CA GLU A 21 -2.51 -1.28 -9.05
C GLU A 21 -1.20 -0.71 -8.51
N ALA A 22 -0.08 -1.25 -8.98
CA ALA A 22 1.27 -0.74 -8.76
C ALA A 22 1.86 -0.28 -10.11
N PRO A 23 1.55 0.96 -10.57
CA PRO A 23 1.81 1.36 -11.96
C PRO A 23 3.30 1.42 -12.33
N LEU A 24 4.18 1.59 -11.33
CA LEU A 24 5.62 1.75 -11.53
C LEU A 24 6.38 0.41 -11.52
N MET A 25 5.80 -0.65 -10.94
CA MET A 25 6.43 -1.96 -10.92
C MET A 25 6.77 -2.44 -12.33
N PRO A 26 7.89 -3.12 -12.62
CA PRO A 26 8.16 -3.76 -13.91
C PRO A 26 7.11 -4.79 -14.31
N ALA A 27 7.00 -5.09 -15.61
CA ALA A 27 5.98 -6.02 -16.11
C ALA A 27 6.31 -7.49 -15.79
N ASP A 28 7.60 -7.77 -15.60
CA ASP A 28 8.22 -9.03 -15.27
C ASP A 28 8.51 -9.18 -13.76
N ALA A 29 8.11 -8.20 -12.95
CA ALA A 29 8.29 -8.27 -11.51
C ALA A 29 7.45 -9.39 -10.87
N ALA A 30 7.98 -10.01 -9.81
CA ALA A 30 7.28 -11.03 -9.04
C ALA A 30 6.00 -10.48 -8.38
N PHE A 31 6.04 -9.22 -7.94
CA PHE A 31 4.86 -8.53 -7.41
C PHE A 31 3.99 -8.02 -8.57
N PRO A 32 2.71 -8.42 -8.68
CA PRO A 32 1.86 -8.05 -9.80
C PRO A 32 1.57 -6.55 -9.89
N ARG A 33 1.57 -6.00 -11.11
CA ARG A 33 1.16 -4.61 -11.38
C ARG A 33 -0.31 -4.33 -11.08
N ARG A 34 -1.14 -5.37 -11.04
CA ARG A 34 -2.59 -5.24 -10.91
C ARG A 34 -3.18 -6.49 -10.25
N LEU A 35 -4.04 -6.26 -9.26
CA LEU A 35 -4.80 -7.28 -8.54
C LEU A 35 -6.28 -6.88 -8.56
N VAL A 36 -7.18 -7.85 -8.75
CA VAL A 36 -8.62 -7.62 -8.90
C VAL A 36 -9.41 -8.48 -7.92
N GLY A 37 -10.16 -7.81 -7.06
CA GLY A 37 -11.02 -8.43 -6.06
C GLY A 37 -10.31 -8.69 -4.74
N ARG A 38 -11.09 -8.67 -3.65
CA ARG A 38 -10.57 -8.80 -2.28
C ARG A 38 -9.79 -10.09 -2.04
N GLU A 39 -10.21 -11.20 -2.64
CA GLU A 39 -9.56 -12.49 -2.44
C GLU A 39 -8.14 -12.52 -3.03
N GLU A 40 -7.96 -12.00 -4.25
CA GLU A 40 -6.65 -11.92 -4.88
C GLU A 40 -5.73 -10.98 -4.10
N ILE A 41 -6.24 -9.80 -3.72
CA ILE A 41 -5.50 -8.83 -2.91
C ILE A 41 -5.10 -9.43 -1.57
N ARG A 42 -6.02 -10.10 -0.87
CA ARG A 42 -5.73 -10.78 0.40
C ARG A 42 -4.60 -11.79 0.24
N SER A 43 -4.69 -12.66 -0.76
CA SER A 43 -3.70 -13.71 -0.99
C SER A 43 -2.31 -13.15 -1.28
N VAL A 44 -2.22 -12.13 -2.13
CA VAL A 44 -0.93 -11.53 -2.51
C VAL A 44 -0.33 -10.73 -1.35
N MET A 45 -1.16 -9.95 -0.64
CA MET A 45 -0.70 -9.19 0.52
C MET A 45 -0.27 -10.10 1.66
N ALA A 46 -0.99 -11.20 1.92
CA ALA A 46 -0.58 -12.20 2.91
C ALA A 46 0.79 -12.80 2.57
N ALA A 47 0.99 -13.22 1.32
CA ALA A 47 2.29 -13.74 0.85
C ALA A 47 3.41 -12.71 0.99
N TYR A 48 3.14 -11.42 0.76
CA TYR A 48 4.10 -10.34 0.97
C TYR A 48 4.44 -10.13 2.46
N TYR A 49 3.44 -10.10 3.35
CA TYR A 49 3.67 -9.94 4.79
C TYR A 49 4.33 -11.15 5.46
N GLU A 50 4.24 -12.33 4.86
CA GLU A 50 4.95 -13.54 5.29
C GLU A 50 6.45 -13.50 4.94
N GLN A 51 6.85 -12.69 3.95
CA GLN A 51 8.27 -12.49 3.67
C GLN A 51 8.91 -11.73 4.84
N PRO A 52 10.12 -12.12 5.27
CA PRO A 52 10.87 -11.31 6.21
C PRO A 52 11.00 -9.91 5.60
N ALA A 53 10.59 -8.87 6.32
CA ALA A 53 10.89 -7.50 5.92
C ALA A 53 12.38 -7.46 5.60
N LYS A 54 12.76 -7.01 4.39
CA LYS A 54 14.13 -7.12 3.86
C LYS A 54 15.20 -6.67 4.85
N ASP A 55 14.84 -5.76 5.76
CA ASP A 55 15.72 -5.23 6.79
C ASP A 55 15.21 -5.41 8.22
N GLY A 56 14.13 -6.16 8.46
CA GLY A 56 13.50 -6.31 9.78
C GLY A 56 12.87 -5.02 10.35
N ARG A 57 12.94 -3.91 9.61
CA ARG A 57 12.48 -2.58 10.03
C ARG A 57 10.97 -2.48 9.92
N SER A 58 10.33 -2.09 11.01
CA SER A 58 8.91 -1.73 11.01
C SER A 58 8.78 -0.22 10.78
N PRO A 59 7.71 0.23 10.09
CA PRO A 59 7.48 1.66 9.92
C PRO A 59 7.25 2.35 11.27
N ASN A 60 7.87 3.51 11.45
CA ASN A 60 7.70 4.39 12.59
C ASN A 60 6.58 5.38 12.28
N PHE A 61 5.37 5.11 12.78
CA PHE A 61 4.19 5.93 12.52
C PHE A 61 4.26 7.34 13.13
N GLU A 62 5.03 7.54 14.20
CA GLU A 62 5.18 8.86 14.83
C GLU A 62 6.04 9.81 14.01
N LYS A 63 7.06 9.26 13.32
CA LYS A 63 7.94 10.01 12.40
C LYS A 63 7.40 10.09 10.98
N SER A 64 6.48 9.21 10.61
CA SER A 64 5.84 9.20 9.30
C SER A 64 4.81 10.31 9.18
N ALA A 65 4.60 10.80 7.97
CA ALA A 65 3.64 11.87 7.69
C ALA A 65 2.90 11.61 6.37
N TYR A 66 1.75 12.26 6.22
CA TYR A 66 1.02 12.27 4.97
C TYR A 66 0.34 13.61 4.71
N VAL A 67 0.12 13.91 3.44
CA VAL A 67 -0.68 15.03 2.95
C VAL A 67 -1.82 14.49 2.10
N LEU A 68 -3.04 14.98 2.34
CA LEU A 68 -4.21 14.64 1.54
C LEU A 68 -4.57 15.76 0.58
N HIS A 69 -4.79 15.39 -0.68
CA HIS A 69 -5.29 16.28 -1.71
C HIS A 69 -6.69 15.82 -2.12
N THR A 70 -7.66 16.70 -1.91
CA THR A 70 -9.00 16.52 -2.45
C THR A 70 -8.99 16.82 -3.94
N THR A 71 -9.90 16.18 -4.69
CA THR A 71 -10.10 16.47 -6.10
C THR A 71 -11.49 17.08 -6.33
N SER A 72 -11.77 17.51 -7.55
CA SER A 72 -13.14 17.94 -7.92
C SER A 72 -14.16 16.80 -7.89
N SER A 73 -13.70 15.55 -7.90
CA SER A 73 -14.54 14.37 -7.70
C SER A 73 -14.50 13.98 -6.22
N PRO A 74 -15.63 14.04 -5.48
CA PRO A 74 -15.65 13.76 -4.04
C PRO A 74 -15.22 12.32 -3.72
N ASP A 75 -15.45 11.40 -4.65
CA ASP A 75 -15.05 9.99 -4.52
C ASP A 75 -13.58 9.73 -4.87
N VAL A 76 -12.78 10.76 -5.12
CA VAL A 76 -11.36 10.62 -5.47
C VAL A 76 -10.51 11.56 -4.62
N PHE A 77 -9.52 10.99 -3.94
CA PHE A 77 -8.49 11.73 -3.22
C PHE A 77 -7.11 11.13 -3.46
N ILE A 78 -6.09 11.93 -3.22
CA ILE A 78 -4.68 11.57 -3.37
C ILE A 78 -4.03 11.71 -1.99
N ALA A 79 -3.18 10.74 -1.63
CA ALA A 79 -2.33 10.82 -0.46
C ALA A 79 -0.86 10.84 -0.91
N GLU A 80 -0.11 11.85 -0.49
CA GLU A 80 1.35 11.82 -0.48
C GLU A 80 1.77 11.30 0.89
N ILE A 81 2.59 10.26 0.95
CA ILE A 81 2.95 9.59 2.21
C ILE A 81 4.46 9.45 2.29
N ASP A 82 5.04 9.94 3.38
CA ASP A 82 6.43 9.72 3.77
C ASP A 82 6.45 8.70 4.92
N THR A 83 6.82 7.46 4.61
CA THR A 83 6.96 6.39 5.59
C THR A 83 8.39 6.33 6.09
N VAL A 84 8.58 6.55 7.39
CA VAL A 84 9.88 6.49 8.03
C VAL A 84 10.10 5.12 8.64
N PHE A 85 11.28 4.53 8.41
CA PHE A 85 11.74 3.30 9.03
C PHE A 85 12.93 3.62 9.94
N ASP A 86 12.85 3.24 11.21
CA ASP A 86 13.99 3.41 12.12
C ASP A 86 15.18 2.57 11.63
N GLY A 87 16.34 3.20 11.53
CA GLY A 87 17.60 2.54 11.17
C GLY A 87 18.60 2.53 12.33
N ASP A 88 19.65 1.71 12.20
CA ASP A 88 20.77 1.68 13.15
C ASP A 88 21.69 2.90 12.91
N GLY A 89 21.22 4.08 13.30
CA GLY A 89 21.97 5.34 13.29
C GLY A 89 21.30 6.46 12.50
N GLU A 90 20.73 6.16 11.33
CA GLU A 90 19.99 7.10 10.51
C GLU A 90 18.66 6.48 10.05
N ASP A 91 17.59 7.25 10.15
CA ASP A 91 16.27 6.84 9.67
C ASP A 91 16.24 6.80 8.14
N VAL A 92 15.46 5.85 7.59
CA VAL A 92 15.22 5.78 6.14
C VAL A 92 13.80 6.21 5.85
N THR A 93 13.65 7.20 4.97
CA THR A 93 12.33 7.66 4.50
C THR A 93 12.04 7.09 3.11
N VAL A 94 10.84 6.54 2.97
CA VAL A 94 10.29 6.07 1.70
C VAL A 94 9.05 6.91 1.38
N SER A 95 9.10 7.62 0.26
CA SER A 95 7.98 8.42 -0.23
C SER A 95 7.16 7.65 -1.26
N LEU A 96 5.83 7.74 -1.17
CA LEU A 96 4.89 7.15 -2.11
C LEU A 96 3.68 8.04 -2.33
N VAL A 97 3.00 7.84 -3.47
CA VAL A 97 1.75 8.55 -3.79
C VAL A 97 0.66 7.52 -4.04
N GLN A 98 -0.46 7.66 -3.34
CA GLN A 98 -1.62 6.80 -3.52
C GLN A 98 -2.80 7.59 -4.05
N ILE A 99 -3.45 7.06 -5.09
CA ILE A 99 -4.69 7.61 -5.61
C ILE A 99 -5.83 6.65 -5.30
N PHE A 100 -6.77 7.12 -4.49
CA PHE A 100 -7.93 6.36 -4.05
C PHE A 100 -9.16 6.76 -4.84
N ARG A 101 -9.92 5.76 -5.28
CA ARG A 101 -11.32 5.93 -5.68
C ARG A 101 -12.21 5.18 -4.70
N ILE A 102 -13.18 5.90 -4.13
CA ILE A 102 -14.11 5.39 -3.15
C ILE A 102 -15.45 5.08 -3.82
N ARG A 103 -16.12 4.03 -3.35
CA ARG A 103 -17.51 3.72 -3.67
C ARG A 103 -18.14 3.13 -2.43
N ASP A 104 -19.26 3.68 -1.99
CA ASP A 104 -19.99 3.26 -0.79
C ASP A 104 -19.10 3.19 0.46
N GLY A 105 -18.21 4.18 0.63
CA GLY A 105 -17.28 4.26 1.77
C GLY A 105 -16.13 3.24 1.74
N LYS A 106 -15.98 2.47 0.67
CA LYS A 106 -14.89 1.49 0.47
C LYS A 106 -14.03 1.85 -0.74
N ILE A 107 -12.79 1.37 -0.76
CA ILE A 107 -11.86 1.57 -1.87
C ILE A 107 -12.28 0.69 -3.05
N ALA A 108 -12.77 1.31 -4.12
CA ALA A 108 -13.05 0.62 -5.38
C ALA A 108 -11.78 0.49 -6.23
N ARG A 109 -10.85 1.45 -6.12
CA ARG A 109 -9.57 1.40 -6.83
C ARG A 109 -8.49 2.12 -6.03
N LEU A 110 -7.35 1.45 -5.88
CA LEU A 110 -6.11 2.02 -5.35
C LEU A 110 -5.05 1.93 -6.45
N ARG A 111 -4.45 3.07 -6.80
CA ARG A 111 -3.20 3.12 -7.56
C ARG A 111 -2.10 3.58 -6.62
N ASP A 112 -1.15 2.69 -6.37
CA ASP A 112 -0.03 2.91 -5.46
C ASP A 112 1.25 3.14 -6.27
N TYR A 113 1.75 4.38 -6.23
CA TYR A 113 2.96 4.80 -6.92
C TYR A 113 4.10 4.80 -5.93
N PHE A 114 4.81 3.68 -5.88
CA PHE A 114 6.00 3.48 -5.06
C PHE A 114 7.18 3.06 -5.94
N ALA A 115 8.39 3.33 -5.46
CA ALA A 115 9.62 2.98 -6.16
C ALA A 115 9.74 1.44 -6.28
N PRO A 116 9.94 0.87 -7.48
CA PRO A 116 10.01 -0.60 -7.66
C PRO A 116 11.06 -1.30 -6.81
N GLU A 117 12.13 -0.59 -6.47
CA GLU A 117 13.25 -1.07 -5.65
C GLU A 117 12.79 -1.50 -4.25
N LEU A 118 11.65 -0.99 -3.77
CA LEU A 118 11.01 -1.41 -2.52
C LEU A 118 10.50 -2.85 -2.56
N MET A 119 10.18 -3.34 -3.77
CA MET A 119 9.77 -4.73 -4.05
C MET A 119 10.90 -5.52 -4.74
N SER A 120 12.13 -4.97 -4.69
CA SER A 120 13.44 -5.54 -5.07
C SER A 120 13.70 -6.97 -4.65
#